data_AF-A0A961VZ75-F1
#
_entry.id   AF-A0A961VZ75-F1
#
_cell.length_a   1.000
_cell.length_b   1.000
_cell.length_c   1.000
_cell.angle_alpha   90.00
_cell.angle_beta   90.00
_cell.angle_gamma   90.00
#
_symmetry.space_group_name_H-M   'P 1'
#
loop_
_entity.id
_entity.type
_entity.pdbx_description
1 polymer ?
#
loop_
_entity_poly.entity_id
_entity_poly.type
_entity_poly.pdbx_seq_one_letter_code
_entity_poly.pdbx_strand_id
1 'polypeptide(L)'
;MSFTFGAAIYFIMWWLTLFAVLPFGLKTQEEAGDVVPGTPESAPARPRLMRIFFMNTVVATVAFALFWLGVTQGWLSPETFPFQIQVQENSRP
;
A
#
# COMPACT_ATOMS: atom_id res chain seq x y z
N MET A 1 -11.22 -4.58 -17.02
CA MET A 1 -10.23 -3.49 -16.88
C MET A 1 -9.10 -3.71 -17.88
N SER A 2 -8.57 -2.65 -18.50
CA SER A 2 -7.42 -2.81 -19.40
C SER A 2 -6.14 -3.07 -18.59
N PHE A 3 -5.18 -3.76 -19.20
CA PHE A 3 -3.92 -4.12 -18.55
C PHE A 3 -3.15 -2.88 -18.07
N THR A 4 -3.09 -1.83 -18.90
CA THR A 4 -2.40 -0.57 -18.56
C THR A 4 -3.01 0.09 -17.33
N PHE A 5 -4.34 0.12 -17.21
CA PHE A 5 -5.01 0.67 -16.03
C PHE A 5 -4.73 -0.18 -14.78
N GLY A 6 -4.74 -1.50 -14.90
CA GLY A 6 -4.39 -2.40 -13.79
C GLY A 6 -2.97 -2.18 -13.28
N ALA A 7 -2.00 -2.02 -14.19
CA ALA A 7 -0.61 -1.73 -13.85
C ALA A 7 -0.44 -0.36 -13.18
N ALA A 8 -1.14 0.67 -13.66
CA ALA A 8 -1.10 2.02 -13.06
C ALA A 8 -1.64 2.01 -11.62
N ILE A 9 -2.75 1.33 -11.37
CA ILE A 9 -3.33 1.20 -10.02
C ILE A 9 -2.38 0.45 -9.09
N TYR A 10 -1.83 -0.68 -9.55
CA TYR A 10 -0.84 -1.43 -8.77
C TYR A 10 0.37 -0.56 -8.42
N PHE A 11 0.90 0.20 -9.37
CA PHE A 11 2.03 1.10 -9.14
C PHE A 11 1.72 2.18 -8.10
N ILE A 12 0.56 2.83 -8.18
CA ILE A 12 0.13 3.83 -7.20
C ILE A 12 -0.05 3.20 -5.82
N MET A 13 -0.73 2.04 -5.74
CA MET A 13 -0.90 1.32 -4.47
C MET A 13 0.44 0.91 -3.85
N TRP A 14 1.35 0.38 -4.66
CA TRP A 14 2.69 0.00 -4.24
C TRP A 14 3.50 1.19 -3.72
N TRP A 15 3.32 2.38 -4.31
CA TRP A 15 3.92 3.61 -3.84
C TRP A 15 3.32 4.10 -2.52
N LEU A 16 1.99 4.03 -2.36
CA LEU A 16 1.30 4.39 -1.11
C LEU A 16 1.69 3.46 0.05
N THR A 17 1.86 2.17 -0.22
CA THR A 17 2.25 1.21 0.81
C THR A 17 3.68 1.41 1.29
N LEU A 18 4.57 1.99 0.48
CA LEU A 18 5.92 2.34 0.94
C LEU A 18 5.85 3.26 2.15
N PHE A 19 4.99 4.29 2.09
CA PHE A 19 4.78 5.20 3.21
C PHE A 19 4.13 4.51 4.42
N ALA A 20 3.20 3.58 4.18
CA ALA A 20 2.57 2.80 5.24
C ALA A 20 3.53 1.81 5.92
N VAL A 21 4.54 1.30 5.19
CA VAL A 21 5.50 0.29 5.68
C VAL A 21 6.74 0.94 6.32
N LEU A 22 7.06 2.20 6.00
CA LEU A 22 8.13 2.97 6.66
C LEU A 22 8.17 2.84 8.20
N PRO A 23 7.05 2.99 8.96
CA PRO A 23 7.09 2.85 10.43
C PRO A 23 7.51 1.45 10.90
N PHE A 24 7.33 0.41 10.07
CA PHE A 24 7.70 -0.97 10.38
C PHE A 24 9.12 -1.32 9.93
N GLY A 25 9.72 -0.53 9.03
CA GLY A 25 11.06 -0.73 8.49
C GLY A 25 12.19 -0.15 9.35
N LEU A 26 11.86 0.71 10.32
CA LEU A 26 12.81 1.47 11.15
C LEU A 26 13.13 0.80 12.50
N LYS A 27 12.98 -0.53 12.61
CA LYS A 27 13.43 -1.25 13.82
C LYS A 27 14.95 -1.15 13.95
N THR A 28 15.38 -0.36 14.92
CA THR A 28 16.77 -0.12 15.29
C THR A 28 17.34 -1.30 16.09
N GLN A 29 18.66 -1.33 16.23
CA GLN A 29 19.46 -2.35 16.93
C GLN A 29 19.05 -2.64 18.39
N GLU A 30 18.13 -1.88 18.98
CA GLU A 30 17.64 -2.03 20.34
C GLU A 30 16.85 -3.34 20.55
N GLU A 31 16.19 -3.84 19.50
CA GLU A 31 15.41 -5.08 19.58
C GLU A 31 16.21 -6.37 19.29
N ALA A 32 17.50 -6.25 18.94
CA ALA A 32 18.32 -7.39 18.52
C ALA A 32 19.00 -8.15 19.68
N GLY A 33 18.87 -7.67 20.93
CA GLY A 33 19.31 -8.42 22.12
C GLY A 33 20.83 -8.59 22.33
N ASP A 34 21.68 -8.18 21.39
CA ASP A 34 23.14 -8.22 21.53
C ASP A 34 23.75 -6.82 21.40
N VAL A 35 23.71 -6.08 22.50
CA VAL A 35 24.49 -4.85 22.68
C VAL A 35 25.93 -5.26 22.99
N VAL A 36 26.78 -5.29 21.97
CA VAL A 36 28.24 -5.49 22.18
C VAL A 36 28.82 -4.21 22.80
N PRO A 37 29.45 -4.28 24.00
CA PRO A 37 29.98 -3.08 24.66
C PRO A 37 31.14 -2.49 23.86
N GLY A 38 31.05 -1.20 23.48
CA GLY A 38 32.18 -0.42 22.93
C GLY A 38 32.06 0.08 21.49
N THR A 39 30.92 -0.10 20.81
CA THR A 39 30.67 0.51 19.48
C THR A 39 29.89 1.82 19.67
N PRO A 40 30.23 2.93 18.98
CA PRO A 40 29.44 4.16 19.06
C PRO A 40 27.97 3.89 18.69
N GLU A 41 27.09 4.29 19.61
CA GLU A 41 25.63 4.06 19.68
C GLU A 41 24.82 4.56 18.47
N SER A 42 25.45 5.28 17.53
CA SER A 42 24.81 6.05 16.46
C SER A 42 24.88 5.42 15.07
N ALA A 43 25.54 4.28 14.88
CA ALA A 43 25.64 3.63 13.57
C ALA A 43 24.62 2.47 13.43
N PRO A 44 23.60 2.58 12.56
CA PRO A 44 22.65 1.49 12.34
C PRO A 44 23.39 0.30 11.71
N ALA A 45 23.52 -0.80 12.46
CA ALA A 45 24.46 -1.88 12.12
C ALA A 45 24.14 -2.68 10.85
N ARG A 46 23.04 -2.36 10.14
CA ARG A 46 22.70 -2.77 8.77
C ARG A 46 21.26 -2.30 8.47
N PRO A 47 21.02 -1.16 7.80
CA PRO A 47 19.69 -0.87 7.26
C PRO A 47 19.31 -1.97 6.27
N ARG A 48 18.39 -2.86 6.67
CA ARG A 48 17.92 -3.98 5.84
C ARG A 48 16.91 -3.48 4.80
N LEU A 49 17.31 -2.49 3.99
CA LEU A 49 16.51 -1.87 2.92
C LEU A 49 15.85 -2.92 2.02
N MET A 50 16.56 -4.01 1.70
CA MET A 50 16.00 -5.10 0.88
C MET A 50 14.87 -5.87 1.58
N ARG A 51 14.91 -5.99 2.91
CA ARG A 51 13.84 -6.64 3.68
C ARG A 51 12.58 -5.76 3.71
N ILE A 52 12.78 -4.44 3.83
CA ILE A 52 11.70 -3.45 3.78
C ILE A 52 11.05 -3.45 2.40
N PHE A 53 11.85 -3.45 1.34
CA PHE A 53 11.37 -3.51 -0.04
C PHE A 53 10.55 -4.78 -0.33
N PHE A 54 11.02 -5.92 0.18
CA PHE A 54 10.29 -7.18 0.05
C PHE A 54 8.97 -7.17 0.84
N MET A 55 8.99 -6.71 2.11
CA MET A 55 7.77 -6.55 2.91
C MET A 55 6.78 -5.60 2.25
N ASN A 56 7.24 -4.47 1.71
CA ASN A 56 6.38 -3.54 0.97
C ASN A 56 5.73 -4.22 -0.24
N THR A 57 6.50 -4.98 -1.01
CA THR A 57 5.97 -5.67 -2.19
C THR A 57 4.90 -6.69 -1.80
N VAL A 58 5.11 -7.45 -0.71
CA VAL A 58 4.09 -8.38 -0.18
C VAL A 58 2.83 -7.63 0.25
N VAL A 59 2.97 -6.55 1.03
CA VAL A 59 1.84 -5.73 1.50
C VAL A 59 1.06 -5.12 0.33
N ALA A 60 1.77 -4.55 -0.65
CA ALA A 60 1.19 -4.01 -1.87
C ALA A 60 0.43 -5.06 -2.67
N THR A 61 1.01 -6.25 -2.81
CA THR A 61 0.37 -7.38 -3.52
C THR A 61 -0.92 -7.80 -2.84
N VAL A 62 -0.91 -7.94 -1.51
CA VAL A 62 -2.12 -8.29 -0.73
C VAL A 62 -3.18 -7.21 -0.86
N ALA A 63 -2.81 -5.94 -0.71
CA ALA A 63 -3.74 -4.82 -0.85
C ALA A 63 -4.36 -4.78 -2.25
N PHE A 64 -3.55 -4.97 -3.30
CA PHE A 64 -4.03 -5.00 -4.68
C PHE A 64 -4.96 -6.19 -4.94
N ALA A 65 -4.65 -7.37 -4.39
CA ALA A 65 -5.52 -8.54 -4.49
C ALA A 65 -6.89 -8.29 -3.84
N LEU A 66 -6.93 -7.66 -2.67
CA LEU A 66 -8.17 -7.27 -2.00
C LEU A 66 -8.97 -6.25 -2.82
N PHE A 67 -8.30 -5.24 -3.37
CA PHE A 67 -8.92 -4.26 -4.26
C PHE A 67 -9.52 -4.93 -5.50
N TRP A 68 -8.75 -5.80 -6.16
CA TRP A 68 -9.21 -6.53 -7.35
C TRP A 68 -10.43 -7.39 -7.04
N LEU A 69 -10.42 -8.11 -5.92
CA LEU A 69 -11.58 -8.88 -5.46
C LEU A 69 -12.80 -7.97 -5.26
N GLY A 70 -12.67 -6.85 -4.55
CA GLY A 70 -13.77 -5.91 -4.34
C GLY A 70 -14.37 -5.36 -5.64
N VAL A 71 -13.54 -5.11 -6.65
CA VAL A 71 -13.99 -4.71 -7.98
C VAL A 71 -14.73 -5.86 -8.68
N THR A 72 -14.22 -7.09 -8.63
CA THR A 72 -14.88 -8.25 -9.28
C THR A 72 -16.20 -8.64 -8.63
N GLN A 73 -16.34 -8.45 -7.31
CA GLN A 73 -17.57 -8.73 -6.57
C GLN A 73 -18.61 -7.60 -6.70
N GLY A 74 -18.29 -6.50 -7.40
CA GLY A 74 -19.19 -5.37 -7.61
C GLY A 74 -19.41 -4.49 -6.37
N TRP A 75 -18.63 -4.67 -5.29
CA TRP A 75 -18.77 -3.87 -4.06
C TRP A 75 -18.43 -2.40 -4.26
N LEU A 76 -17.55 -2.13 -5.24
CA LEU A 76 -17.07 -0.78 -5.57
C LEU A 76 -17.78 -0.18 -6.78
N SER A 77 -18.87 -0.80 -7.26
CA SER A 77 -19.58 -0.30 -8.43
C SER A 77 -20.53 0.87 -8.09
N PRO A 78 -20.74 1.83 -9.01
CA PRO A 78 -21.66 2.96 -8.85
C PRO A 78 -23.06 2.57 -8.37
N GLU A 79 -23.56 1.41 -8.81
CA GLU A 79 -24.86 0.84 -8.46
C GLU A 79 -24.96 0.34 -7.01
N THR A 80 -23.83 0.00 -6.38
CA THR A 80 -23.78 -0.46 -4.98
C THR A 80 -23.87 0.69 -4.00
N PHE A 81 -23.60 1.93 -4.43
CA PHE A 81 -23.74 3.10 -3.57
C PHE A 81 -25.23 3.47 -3.39
N PRO A 82 -25.69 3.66 -2.14
CA PRO A 82 -27.09 3.96 -1.84
C PRO A 82 -27.50 5.37 -2.29
N PHE A 83 -26.54 6.22 -2.66
CA PHE A 83 -26.77 7.57 -3.20
C PHE A 83 -26.58 7.55 -4.72
N GLN A 84 -27.64 7.20 -5.45
CA GLN A 84 -27.65 7.37 -6.90
C GLN A 84 -27.75 8.87 -7.19
N ILE A 85 -26.69 9.50 -7.70
CA ILE A 85 -26.75 10.89 -8.20
C ILE A 85 -27.67 10.87 -9.42
N GLN A 86 -28.94 11.23 -9.22
CA GLN A 86 -29.85 11.56 -10.30
C GLN A 86 -29.29 12.82 -10.96
N VAL A 87 -28.45 12.67 -11.99
CA VAL A 87 -28.09 13.77 -12.87
C VAL A 87 -29.39 14.18 -13.52
N GLN A 88 -30.02 15.21 -12.95
CA GLN A 88 -31.24 15.80 -13.47
C GLN A 88 -30.85 16.40 -14.82
N GLU A 89 -31.14 15.66 -15.90
CA GLU A 89 -31.10 16.17 -17.28
C GLU A 89 -32.25 17.18 -17.41
N ASN A 90 -32.05 18.35 -16.78
CA ASN A 90 -33.00 19.43 -16.72
C ASN A 90 -32.92 20.23 -18.02
N SER A 91 -33.84 19.89 -18.92
CA SER A 91 -34.49 20.76 -19.91
C SER A 91 -33.58 21.61 -20.80
N ARG A 92 -33.25 21.08 -21.99
CA ARG A 92 -33.14 21.92 -23.19
C ARG A 92 -34.53 22.41 -23.58
N PRO A 93 -34.79 23.71 -23.73
CA PRO A 93 -35.73 24.18 -24.75
C PRO A 93 -35.11 24.04 -26.15
#